data_AF-G0QGH7-F1
#
_entry.id   AF-G0QGH7-F1
#
_cell.length_a   1.000
_cell.length_b   1.000
_cell.length_c   1.000
_cell.angle_alpha   90.00
_cell.angle_beta   90.00
_cell.angle_gamma   90.00
#
_symmetry.space_group_name_H-M   'P 1'
#
loop_
_entity.id
_entity.type
_entity.pdbx_description
1 polymer ?
#
loop_
_entity_poly.entity_id
_entity_poly.type
_entity_poly.pdbx_seq_one_letter_code
_entity_poly.pdbx_strand_id
1 'polypeptide(L)'
;MKNHQEEIQKALDVNVEIGKIADIGNVGSAGLANDHGAVIHRDASEDEAEKLKQVLELKDVDIGTVNTGSPFVGSGAAANNQTIFVGEDTSGPEIGRIDRTMVEKE
;
A
#
# COMPACT_ATOMS: atom_id res chain seq x y z
N MET A 1 -13.84 16.24 -0.76
CA MET A 1 -13.42 14.84 -0.47
C MET A 1 -14.38 14.13 0.48
N LYS A 2 -14.90 14.75 1.56
CA LYS A 2 -15.96 14.13 2.40
C LYS A 2 -17.24 13.70 1.65
N ASN A 3 -17.47 14.20 0.43
CA ASN A 3 -18.71 13.97 -0.31
C ASN A 3 -18.81 12.59 -0.99
N HIS A 4 -17.71 11.88 -1.22
CA HIS A 4 -17.75 10.59 -1.94
C HIS A 4 -17.47 9.38 -1.04
N GLN A 5 -17.18 9.58 0.25
CA GLN A 5 -16.86 8.50 1.17
C GLN A 5 -18.01 7.48 1.25
N GLU A 6 -19.25 7.96 1.43
CA GLU A 6 -20.43 7.08 1.47
C GLU A 6 -20.69 6.38 0.14
N GLU A 7 -20.43 7.04 -0.99
CA GLU A 7 -20.62 6.46 -2.32
C GLU A 7 -19.61 5.32 -2.56
N ILE A 8 -18.35 5.52 -2.20
CA ILE A 8 -17.28 4.52 -2.31
C ILE A 8 -17.59 3.34 -1.37
N GLN A 9 -17.93 3.62 -0.12
CA GLN A 9 -18.27 2.60 0.87
C GLN A 9 -19.45 1.74 0.40
N LYS A 10 -20.50 2.35 -0.15
CA LYS A 10 -21.66 1.61 -0.69
C LYS A 10 -21.34 0.85 -1.97
N ALA A 11 -20.51 1.41 -2.86
CA ALA A 11 -20.22 0.81 -4.15
C ALA A 11 -19.24 -0.37 -4.05
N LEU A 12 -18.27 -0.29 -3.13
CA LEU A 12 -17.23 -1.29 -2.95
C LEU A 12 -17.50 -2.24 -1.77
N ASP A 13 -18.47 -1.93 -0.92
CA ASP A 13 -18.81 -2.71 0.30
C ASP A 13 -17.61 -2.88 1.26
N VAL A 14 -16.88 -1.77 1.48
CA VAL A 14 -15.70 -1.73 2.36
C VAL A 14 -15.75 -0.54 3.30
N ASN A 15 -15.07 -0.66 4.45
CA ASN A 15 -14.84 0.48 5.32
C ASN A 15 -13.93 1.50 4.62
N VAL A 16 -14.22 2.80 4.79
CA VAL A 16 -13.44 3.88 4.17
C VAL A 16 -13.03 4.87 5.24
N GLU A 17 -11.73 5.13 5.34
CA GLU A 17 -11.14 6.16 6.18
C GLU A 17 -10.41 7.20 5.33
N ILE A 18 -10.55 8.48 5.69
CA ILE A 18 -9.88 9.58 5.00
C ILE A 18 -8.56 9.87 5.70
N GLY A 19 -7.47 9.57 5.02
CA GLY A 19 -6.13 9.76 5.55
C GLY A 19 -5.13 10.29 4.51
N LYS A 20 -3.87 10.28 4.93
CA LYS A 20 -2.70 10.57 4.10
C LYS A 20 -1.65 9.51 4.39
N ILE A 21 -0.69 9.37 3.50
CA ILE A 21 0.49 8.53 3.68
C ILE A 21 1.71 9.44 3.49
N ALA A 22 2.55 9.60 4.52
CA ALA A 22 3.71 10.49 4.46
C ALA A 22 3.31 11.93 4.03
N ASP A 23 2.23 12.46 4.61
CA ASP A 23 1.60 13.74 4.26
C ASP A 23 1.07 13.88 2.80
N ILE A 24 1.06 12.80 2.02
CA ILE A 24 0.55 12.77 0.64
C ILE A 24 -0.93 12.36 0.63
N GLY A 25 -1.76 13.18 -0.01
CA GLY A 25 -3.21 12.92 -0.16
C GLY A 25 -3.56 11.92 -1.26
N ASN A 26 -2.65 11.66 -2.20
CA ASN A 26 -2.83 10.67 -3.26
C ASN A 26 -2.42 9.28 -2.74
N VAL A 27 -3.19 8.74 -1.80
CA VAL A 27 -2.86 7.52 -1.07
C VAL A 27 -2.62 6.31 -1.99
N GLY A 28 -3.36 6.20 -3.09
CA GLY A 28 -3.18 5.13 -4.08
C GLY A 28 -1.86 5.20 -4.87
N SER A 29 -1.23 6.38 -4.96
CA SER A 29 0.13 6.50 -5.52
C SER A 29 1.21 6.22 -4.47
N ALA A 30 0.92 6.59 -3.22
CA ALA A 30 1.86 6.49 -2.11
C ALA A 30 1.93 5.08 -1.48
N GLY A 31 0.95 4.21 -1.71
CA GLY A 31 0.92 2.87 -1.17
C GLY A 31 0.36 1.84 -2.15
N LEU A 32 0.79 0.59 -1.96
CA LEU A 32 0.29 -0.60 -2.65
C LEU A 32 -0.22 -1.57 -1.58
N ALA A 33 -1.44 -2.09 -1.72
CA ALA A 33 -2.06 -2.98 -0.75
C ALA A 33 -2.80 -4.13 -1.44
N ASN A 34 -2.89 -5.25 -0.73
CA ASN A 34 -3.81 -6.36 -1.00
C ASN A 34 -4.39 -6.85 0.34
N ASP A 35 -5.08 -8.00 0.36
CA ASP A 35 -5.75 -8.47 1.59
C ASP A 35 -4.76 -9.01 2.65
N HIS A 36 -3.47 -9.14 2.32
CA HIS A 36 -2.46 -9.70 3.22
C HIS A 36 -1.60 -8.61 3.86
N GLY A 37 -1.21 -7.59 3.08
CA GLY A 37 -0.36 -6.52 3.55
C GLY A 37 -0.27 -5.33 2.60
N ALA A 38 0.54 -4.35 3.00
CA ALA A 38 0.78 -3.16 2.20
C ALA A 38 2.25 -2.70 2.27
N VAL A 39 2.72 -2.10 1.18
CA VAL A 39 3.99 -1.34 1.17
C VAL A 39 3.69 0.12 0.87
N ILE A 40 4.16 1.01 1.74
CA ILE A 40 3.87 2.44 1.70
C ILE A 40 5.14 3.30 1.52
N HIS A 41 4.92 4.56 1.17
CA HIS A 41 5.94 5.56 0.87
C HIS A 41 7.08 5.57 1.91
N ARG A 42 8.34 5.59 1.45
CA ARG A 42 9.54 5.47 2.29
C ARG A 42 9.68 6.49 3.44
N ASP A 43 9.04 7.64 3.31
CA ASP A 43 9.07 8.73 4.30
C ASP A 43 7.89 8.64 5.30
N ALA A 44 7.04 7.62 5.19
CA ALA A 44 6.00 7.36 6.19
C ALA A 44 6.63 6.99 7.54
N SER A 45 5.99 7.38 8.63
CA SER A 45 6.40 6.98 9.97
C SER A 45 5.89 5.58 10.34
N GLU A 46 6.59 4.91 11.26
CA GLU A 46 6.14 3.63 11.84
C GLU A 46 4.74 3.76 12.48
N ASP A 47 4.45 4.90 13.12
CA ASP A 47 3.14 5.19 13.69
C ASP A 47 2.04 5.30 12.61
N GLU A 48 2.36 5.83 11.44
CA GLU A 48 1.44 5.83 10.29
C GLU A 48 1.24 4.41 9.75
N ALA A 49 2.31 3.62 9.62
CA ALA A 49 2.23 2.24 9.15
C ALA A 49 1.35 1.38 10.05
N GLU A 50 1.50 1.49 11.37
CA GLU A 50 0.69 0.75 12.35
C GLU A 50 -0.78 1.19 12.34
N LYS A 51 -1.06 2.49 12.17
CA LYS A 51 -2.45 2.97 11.96
C LYS A 51 -3.06 2.39 10.70
N LEU A 52 -2.31 2.38 9.60
CA LEU A 52 -2.76 1.86 8.31
C LEU A 52 -3.05 0.37 8.38
N LYS A 53 -2.20 -0.39 9.08
CA LYS A 53 -2.38 -1.80 9.37
C LYS A 53 -3.69 -2.07 10.10
N GLN A 54 -3.99 -1.27 11.12
CA GLN A 54 -5.24 -1.41 11.90
C GLN A 54 -6.48 -1.04 11.09
N VAL A 55 -6.42 0.07 10.34
CA VAL A 55 -7.56 0.55 9.52
C VAL A 55 -7.89 -0.40 8.38
N LEU A 56 -6.88 -0.98 7.74
CA LEU A 56 -7.06 -1.92 6.63
C LEU A 56 -7.10 -3.39 7.08
N GLU A 57 -7.05 -3.65 8.39
CA GLU A 57 -7.09 -4.99 8.98
C GLU A 57 -6.02 -5.95 8.42
N LEU A 58 -4.83 -5.41 8.12
CA LEU A 58 -3.75 -6.15 7.46
C LEU A 58 -2.85 -6.89 8.46
N LYS A 59 -2.23 -7.99 8.02
CA LYS A 59 -1.25 -8.72 8.83
C LYS A 59 0.06 -7.94 8.95
N ASP A 60 0.46 -7.23 7.90
CA ASP A 60 1.72 -6.49 7.86
C ASP A 60 1.64 -5.23 6.97
N VAL A 61 2.35 -4.18 7.37
CA VAL A 61 2.53 -2.95 6.58
C VAL A 61 3.98 -2.54 6.69
N ASP A 62 4.67 -2.42 5.55
CA ASP A 62 6.09 -2.09 5.50
C ASP A 62 6.33 -0.79 4.73
N ILE A 63 7.46 -0.15 4.99
CA ILE A 63 7.86 1.14 4.42
C ILE A 63 8.95 0.87 3.36
N GLY A 64 8.75 1.36 2.14
CA GLY A 64 9.62 0.98 1.03
C GLY A 64 9.53 1.85 -0.22
N THR A 65 10.16 1.32 -1.28
CA THR A 65 10.28 1.95 -2.59
C THR A 65 10.05 0.93 -3.69
N VAL A 66 9.89 1.43 -4.92
CA VAL A 66 9.79 0.66 -6.16
C VAL A 66 10.68 1.32 -7.21
N ASN A 67 10.99 0.64 -8.32
CA ASN A 67 11.74 1.22 -9.45
C ASN A 67 13.05 1.93 -9.04
N THR A 68 13.90 1.27 -8.23
CA THR A 68 15.19 1.81 -7.78
C THR A 68 15.04 3.11 -6.99
N GLY A 69 14.22 3.07 -5.94
CA GLY A 69 14.12 4.13 -4.95
C GLY A 69 13.00 5.15 -5.17
N SER A 70 12.12 4.94 -6.17
CA SER A 70 10.88 5.74 -6.27
C SER A 70 10.01 5.49 -5.04
N PRO A 71 9.53 6.54 -4.37
CA PRO A 71 8.75 6.37 -3.15
C PRO A 71 7.25 6.18 -3.45
N PHE A 72 6.82 6.28 -4.71
CA PHE A 72 5.43 6.12 -5.14
C PHE A 72 5.13 4.67 -5.53
N VAL A 73 5.06 3.80 -4.53
CA VAL A 73 4.93 2.34 -4.70
C VAL A 73 3.69 1.97 -5.53
N GLY A 74 2.53 2.56 -5.22
CA GLY A 74 1.29 2.28 -5.93
C GLY A 74 1.24 2.80 -7.37
N SER A 75 2.14 3.72 -7.75
CA SER A 75 2.30 4.14 -9.16
C SER A 75 3.23 3.21 -9.95
N GLY A 76 4.12 2.48 -9.27
CA GLY A 76 5.13 1.63 -9.91
C GLY A 76 4.82 0.14 -9.88
N ALA A 77 3.71 -0.26 -9.27
CA ALA A 77 3.33 -1.64 -9.09
C ALA A 77 1.80 -1.81 -9.00
N ALA A 78 1.34 -3.03 -9.23
CA ALA A 78 -0.04 -3.45 -9.05
C ALA A 78 -0.07 -4.86 -8.45
N ALA A 79 -0.96 -5.12 -7.49
CA ALA A 79 -1.00 -6.38 -6.76
C ALA A 79 -2.43 -6.86 -6.55
N ASN A 80 -2.58 -8.17 -6.48
CA ASN A 80 -3.70 -8.84 -5.83
C ASN A 80 -3.13 -9.90 -4.85
N ASN A 81 -3.98 -10.78 -4.33
CA ASN A 81 -3.54 -11.81 -3.36
C ASN A 81 -2.69 -12.93 -3.98
N GLN A 82 -2.63 -13.03 -5.32
CA GLN A 82 -1.95 -14.12 -6.02
C GLN A 82 -0.69 -13.66 -6.76
N THR A 83 -0.62 -12.39 -7.15
CA THR A 83 0.42 -11.90 -8.07
C THR A 83 0.68 -10.42 -7.83
N ILE A 84 1.95 -10.05 -8.02
CA ILE A 84 2.45 -8.69 -7.91
C ILE A 84 3.19 -8.37 -9.20
N PHE A 85 2.77 -7.31 -9.88
CA PHE A 85 3.48 -6.70 -11.00
C PHE A 85 4.24 -5.49 -10.49
N VAL A 86 5.51 -5.37 -10.89
CA VAL A 86 6.37 -4.23 -10.57
C VAL A 86 6.98 -3.69 -11.86
N GLY A 87 7.37 -2.42 -11.86
CA GLY A 87 8.11 -1.85 -12.99
C GLY A 87 9.47 -2.52 -13.17
N GLU A 88 9.96 -2.50 -14.41
CA GLU A 88 11.19 -3.19 -14.83
C GLU A 88 12.43 -2.78 -14.01
N ASP A 89 12.50 -1.52 -13.60
CA ASP A 89 13.61 -0.96 -12.83
C ASP A 89 13.55 -1.32 -11.34
N THR A 90 12.60 -2.15 -10.89
CA THR A 90 12.48 -2.53 -9.48
C THR A 90 13.59 -3.50 -9.10
N SER A 91 14.38 -3.14 -8.10
CA SER A 91 15.53 -3.93 -7.68
C SER A 91 15.14 -5.19 -6.92
N GLY A 92 16.01 -6.22 -6.93
CA GLY A 92 15.78 -7.47 -6.19
C GLY A 92 15.44 -7.28 -4.70
N PRO A 93 16.12 -6.38 -3.95
CA PRO A 93 15.75 -6.08 -2.57
C PRO A 93 14.36 -5.44 -2.42
N GLU A 94 13.95 -4.58 -3.33
CA GLU A 94 12.60 -3.99 -3.34
C GLU A 94 11.54 -5.06 -3.61
N ILE A 95 11.78 -5.92 -4.61
CA ILE A 95 10.90 -7.08 -4.89
C ILE A 95 10.78 -7.97 -3.65
N GLY A 96 11.91 -8.33 -3.04
CA GLY A 96 11.92 -9.17 -1.84
C GLY A 96 11.21 -8.55 -0.65
N ARG A 97 11.21 -7.21 -0.53
CA ARG A 97 10.41 -6.49 0.48
C ARG A 97 8.92 -6.52 0.16
N ILE A 98 8.53 -6.27 -1.09
CA ILE A 98 7.11 -6.31 -1.48
C ILE A 98 6.55 -7.73 -1.33
N ASP A 99 7.29 -8.73 -1.78
CA ASP A 99 6.91 -10.15 -1.70
C ASP A 99 6.70 -10.60 -0.26
N ARG A 100 7.67 -10.35 0.64
CA ARG A 100 7.59 -10.83 2.03
C ARG A 100 6.44 -10.21 2.83
N THR A 101 5.96 -9.02 2.44
CA THR A 101 4.92 -8.26 3.13
C THR A 101 3.54 -8.59 2.58
N MET A 102 3.42 -8.81 1.27
CA MET A 102 2.12 -8.89 0.59
C MET A 102 1.74 -10.30 0.13
N VAL A 103 2.66 -11.28 0.13
CA VAL A 103 2.35 -12.66 -0.28
C VAL A 103 2.03 -13.51 0.94
N GLU A 104 0.90 -14.23 0.89
CA GLU A 104 0.54 -15.20 1.92
C GLU A 104 1.55 -16.33 1.95
N LYS A 105 2.09 -16.60 3.14
CA LYS A 105 3.01 -17.71 3.38
C LYS A 105 2.20 -18.92 3.85
N GLU A 106 2.44 -20.07 3.23
CA GLU A 106 1.98 -21.39 3.69
C GLU A 106 2.46 -21.71 5.10
#